data_AF-A0A5C7M7Q1-F1
#
_entry.id   AF-A0A5C7M7Q1-F1
#
_cell.length_a   1.000
_cell.length_b   1.000
_cell.length_c   1.000
_cell.angle_alpha   90.00
_cell.angle_beta   90.00
_cell.angle_gamma   90.00
#
_symmetry.space_group_name_H-M   'P 1'
#
loop_
_entity.id
_entity.type
_entity.pdbx_description
1 polymer ?
#
loop_
_entity_poly.entity_id
_entity_poly.type
_entity_poly.pdbx_seq_one_letter_code
_entity_poly.pdbx_strand_id
1 'polypeptide(L)'
;MATLSANALTLADWAKRTDPDGRVPVVAELLSQSNEVLEDAVFAEGNLPTGHRVVIRTGLPTVYWRALNQGIPSSKSTTAQVDEAC
;
A
#
# COMPACT_ATOMS: atom_id res chain seq x y z
N MET A 1 37.84 4.83 -20.97
CA MET A 1 36.60 4.03 -20.96
C MET A 1 36.22 3.86 -19.51
N ALA A 2 35.21 4.59 -19.02
CA ALA A 2 34.87 4.60 -17.60
C ALA A 2 34.15 3.29 -17.23
N THR A 3 34.68 2.58 -16.23
CA THR A 3 34.22 1.27 -15.74
C THR A 3 33.23 1.37 -14.58
N LEU A 4 32.89 2.58 -14.12
CA LEU A 4 32.01 2.83 -12.98
C LEU A 4 30.62 3.29 -13.47
N SER A 5 29.56 2.73 -12.90
CA SER A 5 28.17 3.05 -13.28
C SER A 5 27.89 4.55 -13.06
N ALA A 6 27.53 5.27 -14.12
CA ALA A 6 27.24 6.72 -14.09
C ALA A 6 25.76 6.99 -13.76
N ASN A 7 25.25 6.39 -12.67
CA ASN A 7 23.84 6.52 -12.28
C ASN A 7 23.59 7.71 -11.36
N ALA A 8 24.64 8.26 -10.73
CA ALA A 8 24.55 9.45 -9.89
C ALA A 8 24.96 10.68 -10.67
N LEU A 9 24.26 11.80 -10.45
CA LEU A 9 24.61 13.09 -11.05
C LEU A 9 26.01 13.49 -10.59
N THR A 10 26.94 13.67 -11.52
CA THR A 10 28.29 14.12 -11.19
C THR A 10 28.38 15.65 -11.21
N LEU A 11 29.42 16.21 -10.59
CA LEU A 11 29.70 17.66 -10.67
C LEU A 11 29.93 18.12 -12.12
N ALA A 12 30.43 17.25 -12.99
CA ALA A 12 30.60 17.53 -14.41
C ALA A 12 29.25 17.58 -15.15
N ASP A 13 28.28 16.75 -14.75
CA ASP A 13 26.92 16.79 -15.29
C ASP A 13 26.15 18.00 -14.77
N TRP A 14 26.38 18.40 -13.51
CA TRP A 14 25.82 19.62 -12.93
C TRP A 14 26.34 20.87 -13.63
N ALA A 15 27.66 20.98 -13.84
CA ALA A 15 28.27 22.11 -14.53
C ALA A 15 27.82 22.30 -15.98
N LYS A 16 27.44 21.21 -16.67
CA LYS A 16 26.84 21.26 -18.01
C LYS A 16 25.37 21.69 -18.01
N ARG A 17 24.71 21.57 -16.86
CA ARG A 17 23.31 21.96 -16.65
C ARG A 17 23.21 23.32 -15.96
N THR A 18 24.25 24.14 -15.94
CA THR A 18 24.16 25.51 -15.42
C THR A 18 24.20 26.49 -16.58
N ASP A 19 23.25 27.43 -16.62
CA ASP A 19 23.25 28.50 -17.59
C ASP A 19 24.44 29.46 -17.36
N PRO A 20 24.84 30.26 -18.37
CA PRO A 20 25.91 31.25 -18.25
C PRO A 20 25.72 32.25 -17.10
N ASP A 21 24.47 32.49 -16.69
CA ASP A 21 24.09 33.35 -15.57
C ASP A 21 24.11 32.63 -14.20
N GLY A 22 24.58 31.39 -14.15
CA GLY A 22 24.67 30.57 -12.92
C GLY A 22 23.33 30.00 -12.44
N ARG A 23 22.27 30.09 -13.26
CA ARG A 23 20.94 29.54 -12.96
C ARG A 23 20.80 28.11 -13.47
N VAL A 24 19.95 27.32 -12.80
CA VAL A 24 19.57 26.00 -13.30
C VAL A 24 18.52 26.22 -14.41
N PRO A 25 18.76 25.73 -15.64
CA PRO A 25 17.86 25.88 -16.77
C PRO A 25 16.56 25.12 -16.51
N VAL A 26 15.47 25.61 -17.07
CA VAL A 26 14.17 24.93 -17.01
C VAL A 26 14.28 23.63 -17.80
N VAL A 27 14.37 22.50 -17.09
CA VAL A 27 14.40 21.17 -17.69
C VAL A 27 12.97 20.80 -18.09
N ALA A 28 12.76 20.56 -19.39
CA ALA A 28 11.49 20.02 -19.87
C ALA A 28 11.38 18.54 -19.48
N GLU A 29 10.58 18.24 -18.45
CA GLU A 29 10.35 16.89 -17.94
C GLU A 29 9.41 16.10 -18.88
N LEU A 30 9.91 15.75 -20.07
CA LEU A 30 9.18 15.02 -21.12
C LEU A 30 8.80 13.58 -20.72
N LEU A 31 9.42 13.05 -19.67
CA LEU A 31 9.14 11.72 -19.11
C LEU A 31 8.39 11.79 -17.77
N SER A 32 7.91 12.97 -17.36
CA SER A 32 7.05 13.06 -16.19
C SER A 32 5.76 12.28 -16.47
N GLN A 33 5.56 11.22 -15.69
CA GLN A 33 4.33 10.44 -15.71
C GLN A 33 3.51 10.85 -14.50
N SER A 34 2.33 11.44 -14.74
CA SER A 34 1.32 11.59 -13.70
C SER A 34 0.64 10.24 -13.49
N ASN A 35 0.69 9.72 -12.26
CA ASN A 35 -0.11 8.57 -11.88
C ASN A 35 -1.26 9.04 -10.99
N GLU A 36 -2.38 9.36 -11.63
CA GLU A 36 -3.58 9.89 -10.97
C GLU A 36 -4.17 8.91 -9.93
N VAL A 37 -3.83 7.61 -10.01
CA VAL A 37 -4.24 6.62 -9.00
C VAL A 37 -3.70 6.99 -7.61
N LEU A 38 -2.53 7.62 -7.53
CA LEU A 38 -1.96 8.05 -6.26
C LEU A 38 -2.70 9.25 -5.66
N GLU A 39 -3.40 10.03 -6.47
CA GLU A 39 -4.20 11.19 -6.03
C GLU A 39 -5.59 10.76 -5.54
N ASP A 40 -6.16 9.70 -6.12
CA ASP A 40 -7.47 9.15 -5.73
C ASP A 40 -7.37 8.07 -4.63
N ALA A 41 -6.18 7.53 -4.38
CA ALA A 41 -5.99 6.49 -3.37
C ALA A 41 -6.30 7.02 -1.96
N VAL A 42 -7.24 6.35 -1.27
CA VAL A 42 -7.53 6.63 0.14
C VAL A 42 -6.47 5.98 1.02
N PHE A 43 -5.70 6.81 1.72
CA PHE A 43 -4.74 6.35 2.71
C PHE A 43 -5.43 6.17 4.07
N ALA A 44 -5.14 5.05 4.74
CA ALA A 44 -5.61 4.76 6.09
C ALA A 44 -4.42 4.26 6.94
N GLU A 45 -4.39 4.65 8.21
CA GLU A 45 -3.34 4.24 9.14
C GLU A 45 -3.52 2.78 9.57
N GLY A 46 -2.41 2.02 9.60
CA GLY A 46 -2.37 0.66 10.12
C GLY A 46 -2.62 0.62 11.64
N ASN A 47 -3.23 -0.46 12.14
CA ASN A 47 -3.45 -0.65 13.58
C ASN A 47 -2.39 -1.55 14.24
N LEU A 48 -1.40 -2.03 13.48
CA LEU A 48 -0.23 -2.77 13.95
C LEU A 48 1.06 -2.05 13.55
N PRO A 49 2.18 -2.29 14.27
CA PRO A 49 3.48 -1.70 13.93
C PRO A 49 4.00 -2.02 12.53
N THR A 50 3.54 -3.13 11.93
CA THR A 50 4.00 -3.61 10.62
C THR A 50 2.84 -3.99 9.70
N GLY A 51 1.63 -3.46 9.93
CA GLY A 51 0.47 -3.84 9.13
C GLY A 51 -0.89 -3.39 9.64
N HIS A 52 -1.94 -4.00 9.08
CA HIS A 52 -3.32 -3.81 9.49
C HIS A 52 -4.01 -5.16 9.73
N ARG A 53 -4.67 -5.31 10.88
CA ARG A 53 -5.42 -6.51 11.27
C ARG A 53 -6.91 -6.28 11.14
N VAL A 54 -7.57 -7.11 10.34
CA VAL A 54 -9.04 -7.15 10.19
C VAL A 54 -9.58 -8.45 10.76
N VAL A 55 -10.72 -8.36 11.43
CA VAL A 55 -11.47 -9.54 11.92
C VAL A 55 -12.65 -9.80 11.00
N ILE A 56 -12.64 -10.94 10.33
CA ILE A 56 -13.65 -11.33 9.36
C ILE A 56 -14.48 -12.47 9.93
N ARG A 57 -15.81 -12.39 9.80
CA ARG A 57 -16.70 -13.51 10.14
C ARG A 57 -16.63 -14.57 9.05
N THR A 58 -16.22 -15.78 9.40
CA THR A 58 -16.05 -16.89 8.45
C THR A 58 -17.24 -17.83 8.40
N GLY A 59 -18.11 -17.79 9.41
CA GLY A 59 -19.24 -18.71 9.49
C GLY A 59 -20.36 -18.19 10.37
N LEU A 60 -21.59 -18.50 9.96
CA LEU A 60 -22.80 -18.25 10.74
C LEU A 60 -23.11 -19.44 11.65
N PRO A 61 -23.80 -19.22 12.77
CA PRO A 61 -24.30 -20.31 13.60
C PRO A 61 -25.22 -21.24 12.81
N THR A 62 -25.14 -22.54 13.07
CA THR A 62 -26.05 -23.53 12.49
C THR A 62 -27.42 -23.46 13.15
N VAL A 63 -28.47 -23.62 12.35
CA VAL A 63 -29.87 -23.61 12.80
C VAL A 63 -30.40 -25.04 12.95
N TYR A 64 -31.32 -25.25 13.90
CA TYR A 64 -31.90 -26.55 14.19
C TYR A 64 -33.41 -26.46 14.37
N TRP A 65 -34.13 -27.46 13.85
CA TRP A 65 -35.54 -27.67 14.14
C TRP A 65 -35.70 -28.35 15.50
N ARG A 66 -36.67 -27.90 16.30
CA ARG A 66 -36.89 -28.36 17.68
C ARG A 66 -38.21 -29.12 17.81
N ALA A 67 -38.16 -30.29 18.44
CA ALA A 67 -39.35 -31.00 18.90
C ALA A 67 -39.85 -30.44 20.25
N LEU A 68 -41.16 -30.58 20.54
CA LEU A 68 -41.76 -30.02 21.76
C LEU A 68 -41.04 -30.54 23.02
N ASN A 69 -40.65 -29.61 23.90
CA ASN A 69 -39.94 -29.85 25.15
C ASN A 69 -38.53 -30.50 25.04
N GLN A 70 -37.95 -30.62 23.84
CA GLN A 70 -36.59 -31.18 23.66
C GLN A 70 -35.50 -30.10 23.64
N GLY A 71 -34.27 -30.41 24.04
CA GLY A 71 -33.14 -29.49 23.90
C GLY A 71 -32.72 -29.29 22.44
N ILE A 72 -32.09 -28.15 22.13
CA ILE A 72 -31.35 -27.95 20.87
C ILE A 72 -29.87 -27.72 21.19
N PRO A 73 -28.95 -28.16 20.33
CA PRO A 73 -27.53 -27.86 20.50
C PRO A 73 -27.28 -26.36 20.39
N SER A 74 -26.34 -25.85 21.19
CA SER A 74 -25.88 -24.47 21.05
C SER A 74 -24.98 -24.33 19.82
N SER A 75 -25.14 -23.24 19.09
CA SER A 75 -24.28 -22.89 17.96
C SER A 75 -23.75 -21.47 18.12
N LYS A 76 -22.57 -21.19 17.55
CA LYS A 76 -21.94 -19.87 17.57
C LYS A 76 -21.29 -19.56 16.22
N SER A 77 -21.14 -18.29 15.91
CA SER A 77 -20.42 -17.84 14.72
C SER A 77 -18.93 -18.10 14.85
N THR A 78 -18.25 -18.22 13.72
CA THR A 78 -16.79 -18.30 13.64
C THR A 78 -16.22 -17.01 13.05
N THR A 79 -15.04 -16.61 13.53
CA THR A 79 -14.29 -15.45 13.05
C THR A 79 -12.85 -15.86 12.80
N ALA A 80 -12.21 -15.25 11.81
CA ALA A 80 -10.78 -15.35 11.56
C ALA A 80 -10.17 -13.94 11.60
N GLN A 81 -8.89 -13.86 11.98
CA GLN A 81 -8.10 -12.64 11.92
C GLN A 81 -7.18 -12.75 10.70
N VAL A 82 -7.13 -11.68 9.91
CA VAL A 82 -6.25 -11.57 8.74
C VAL A 82 -5.34 -10.36 8.95
N ASP A 83 -4.04 -10.59 8.80
CA ASP A 83 -3.01 -9.56 8.92
C ASP A 83 -2.49 -9.22 7.52
N GLU A 84 -2.59 -7.95 7.17
CA GLU A 84 -2.05 -7.38 5.94
C GLU A 84 -0.73 -6.69 6.27
N ALA A 85 0.37 -7.13 5.65
CA ALA A 85 1.71 -6.58 5.89
C ALA A 85 1.96 -5.33 5.02
N CYS A 86 2.65 -4.33 5.58
CA CYS A 86 3.12 -3.15 4.84
C CYS A 86 4.54 -3.32 4.30
#